data_AF-Q7BT33-F1
#
_entry.id   AF-Q7BT33-F1
#
_cell.length_a   1.000
_cell.length_b   1.000
_cell.length_c   1.000
_cell.angle_alpha   90.00
_cell.angle_beta   90.00
_cell.angle_gamma   90.00
#
_symmetry.space_group_name_H-M   'P 1'
#
loop_
_entity.id
_entity.type
_entity.pdbx_description
1 polymer ?
#
loop_
_entity_poly.entity_id
_entity_poly.type
_entity_poly.pdbx_seq_one_letter_code
_entity_poly.pdbx_strand_id
1 'polypeptide(L)' 'SFLRHAEKAAEQYGIDTREILVELGNRRMVGGQEDMIIDVALDLIKAKAN' A
#
# COMPACT_ATOMS: atom_id res chain seq x y z
N SER A 1 -2.01 11.58 6.25
CA SER A 1 -1.54 11.54 4.85
C SER A 1 -1.59 10.13 4.28
N PHE A 2 -0.92 9.16 4.89
CA PHE A 2 -0.85 7.78 4.37
C PHE A 2 -2.20 7.09 4.17
N LEU A 3 -3.14 7.20 5.13
CA LEU A 3 -4.46 6.53 5.03
C LEU A 3 -5.17 6.85 3.71
N ARG A 4 -5.34 8.14 3.39
CA ARG A 4 -6.02 8.57 2.16
C ARG A 4 -5.30 8.13 0.88
N HIS A 5 -3.96 8.05 0.90
CA HIS A 5 -3.20 7.56 -0.25
C HIS A 5 -3.33 6.03 -0.39
N ALA A 6 -3.33 5.30 0.73
CA ALA A 6 -3.57 3.87 0.76
C ALA A 6 -5.00 3.54 0.30
N GLU A 7 -6.02 4.29 0.72
CA GLU A 7 -7.41 4.13 0.25
C GLU A 7 -7.53 4.31 -1.26
N LYS A 8 -6.87 5.34 -1.82
CA LYS A 8 -6.85 5.54 -3.28
C LYS A 8 -6.15 4.41 -4.02
N ALA A 9 -5.01 3.93 -3.51
CA ALA A 9 -4.31 2.81 -4.11
C ALA A 9 -5.13 1.52 -4.02
N ALA A 10 -5.76 1.26 -2.87
CA ALA A 10 -6.66 0.14 -2.66
C ALA A 10 -7.84 0.15 -3.64
N GLU A 11 -8.50 1.29 -3.82
CA GLU A 11 -9.56 1.47 -4.80
C GLU A 11 -9.07 1.24 -6.24
N GLN A 12 -7.92 1.83 -6.60
CA GLN A 12 -7.34 1.73 -7.95
C GLN A 12 -6.92 0.30 -8.31
N TYR A 13 -6.38 -0.45 -7.36
CA TYR A 13 -5.80 -1.78 -7.58
C TYR A 13 -6.69 -2.94 -7.10
N GLY A 14 -7.86 -2.64 -6.52
CA GLY A 14 -8.82 -3.65 -6.07
C GLY A 14 -8.31 -4.51 -4.92
N ILE A 15 -7.53 -3.94 -3.99
CA ILE A 15 -6.99 -4.65 -2.82
C ILE A 15 -7.48 -4.00 -1.52
N ASP A 16 -7.37 -4.72 -0.40
CA ASP A 16 -7.78 -4.19 0.91
C ASP A 16 -6.79 -3.12 1.39
N THR A 17 -7.29 -1.91 1.67
CA THR A 17 -6.53 -0.80 2.28
C THR A 17 -5.75 -1.25 3.52
N ARG A 18 -6.31 -2.16 4.34
CA ARG A 18 -5.66 -2.68 5.54
C ARG A 18 -4.37 -3.41 5.20
N GLU A 19 -4.33 -4.17 4.11
CA GLU A 19 -3.12 -4.89 3.69
C GLU A 19 -2.00 -3.91 3.33
N ILE A 20 -2.34 -2.84 2.62
CA ILE A 20 -1.39 -1.77 2.30
C ILE A 20 -0.85 -1.15 3.60
N LEU A 21 -1.72 -0.76 4.52
CA LEU A 21 -1.31 -0.11 5.77
C LEU A 21 -0.44 -1.00 6.67
N VAL A 22 -0.76 -2.30 6.75
CA VAL A 22 0.05 -3.28 7.47
C VAL A 22 1.43 -3.39 6.84
N GLU A 23 1.51 -3.48 5.52
CA GLU A 23 2.78 -3.60 4.82
C GLU A 23 3.64 -2.32 4.90
N LEU A 24 3.03 -1.14 4.84
CA LEU A 24 3.73 0.13 5.14
C LEU A 24 4.34 0.12 6.54
N GLY A 25 3.61 -0.43 7.53
CA GLY A 25 4.10 -0.62 8.89
C GLY A 25 5.27 -1.61 8.97
N ASN A 26 5.18 -2.74 8.26
CA ASN A 26 6.25 -3.74 8.17
C ASN A 26 7.53 -3.14 7.56
N ARG A 27 7.38 -2.29 6.54
CA ARG A 27 8.48 -1.58 5.87
C ARG A 27 9.01 -0.38 6.67
N ARG A 28 8.41 -0.08 7.83
CA ARG A 28 8.79 1.03 8.72
C ARG A 28 8.82 2.38 8.00
N MET A 29 7.84 2.61 7.13
CA MET A 29 7.74 3.83 6.36
C MET A 29 7.42 5.04 7.26
N VAL A 30 8.01 6.19 6.94
CA VAL A 30 7.80 7.45 7.65
C VAL A 30 7.07 8.46 6.77
N GLY A 31 6.41 9.45 7.38
CA GLY A 31 5.69 10.50 6.63
C GLY A 31 6.60 11.21 5.62
N GLY A 32 6.06 11.53 4.43
CA GLY A 32 6.82 12.06 3.30
C GLY A 32 7.22 11.00 2.27
N GLN A 33 6.90 9.72 2.49
CA GLN A 33 7.17 8.61 1.56
C GLN A 33 5.89 8.09 0.89
N GLU A 34 4.88 8.95 0.71
CA GLU A 34 3.57 8.59 0.14
C GLU A 34 3.66 7.95 -1.25
N ASP A 35 4.67 8.30 -2.05
CA ASP A 35 4.84 7.78 -3.42
C ASP A 35 5.06 6.25 -3.45
N MET A 36 5.66 5.71 -2.38
CA MET A 36 5.98 4.28 -2.25
C MET A 36 4.74 3.41 -1.95
N ILE A 37 3.58 4.02 -1.67
CA ILE A 37 2.33 3.30 -1.40
C ILE A 37 1.88 2.53 -2.64
N ILE A 38 2.13 3.07 -3.83
CA ILE A 38 1.83 2.40 -5.09
C ILE A 38 2.71 1.17 -5.27
N ASP A 39 4.02 1.28 -4.99
CA ASP A 39 4.94 0.14 -5.06
C ASP A 39 4.52 -1.00 -4.13
N VAL A 40 4.11 -0.65 -2.90
CA VAL A 40 3.58 -1.60 -1.91
C VAL A 40 2.33 -2.30 -2.44
N ALA A 41 1.39 -1.58 -3.04
CA ALA A 41 0.19 -2.17 -3.62
C ALA A 41 0.53 -3.16 -4.75
N LEU A 42 1.46 -2.81 -5.64
CA LEU A 42 1.90 -3.68 -6.74
C LEU A 42 2.63 -4.93 -6.23
N ASP A 43 3.45 -4.79 -5.19
CA ASP A 43 4.12 -5.92 -4.54
C ASP A 43 3.11 -6.90 -3.91
N LEU A 44 2.08 -6.39 -3.21
CA LEU A 44 1.03 -7.21 -2.62
C LEU A 44 0.25 -8.00 -3.68
N ILE A 45 -0.07 -7.38 -4.82
CA ILE A 45 -0.72 -8.06 -5.95
C ILE A 45 0.17 -9.17 -6.50
N LYS A 46 1.45 -8.88 -6.73
CA LYS A 46 2.41 -9.86 -7.25
C LYS A 46 2.62 -11.04 -6.31
N ALA A 47 2.63 -10.79 -5.00
CA ALA A 47 2.77 -11.83 -3.98
C ALA A 47 1.55 -12.79 -3.95
N LYS A 48 0.34 -12.30 -4.25
CA LYS A 48 -0.89 -13.12 -4.30
C LYS A 48 -1.04 -13.94 -5.59
N ALA A 49 -0.35 -13.56 -6.65
CA ALA A 49 -0.42 -14.22 -7.95
C ALA A 49 0.51 -15.45 -8.07
N ASN A 50 1.41 -15.64 -7.11
CA ASN A 50 2.32 -16.79 -7.01
C ASN A 50 1.79 -17.80 -5.97
#